data_AF-A0A923V4Z1-F1
#
_entry.id   AF-A0A923V4Z1-F1
#
_cell.length_a   1.000
_cell.length_b   1.000
_cell.length_c   1.000
_cell.angle_alpha   90.00
_cell.angle_beta   90.00
_cell.angle_gamma   90.00
#
_symmetry.space_group_name_H-M   'P 1'
#
loop_
_entity.id
_entity.type
_entity.pdbx_description
1 polymer ?
#
loop_
_entity_poly.entity_id
_entity_poly.type
_entity_poly.pdbx_seq_one_letter_code
_entity_poly.pdbx_strand_id
1 'polypeptide(L)'
;SVLSYTFLFGAPWGSGGLTSGLGFRYLGVALGSSIILGLTAVFGALIPLFYYQYYPKAGKDTIGAVAGSSWGQMVLLGLFIGIIGIAICGVAGKMKDKDLGSAEKDASGTEFKIGLGLFVAIVSGILSACFAFGIDSGKDMAHVANEAWKAANPGQGEFLYQNNVTYIIIMWGGLLTNFVWCMVLNFRNKSFVDYGNKNTPLLKNYIFSALAGTTWFMQFFFYGMGESRLGNGPSSWILHMSFIILVANLWGLILKEWKGVSKKTFGTVVAGIIIILVSVLVVGYGNSIK
;
A
#
# COMPACT_ATOMS: atom_id res chain seq x y z
N SER A 1 -4.31 -6.09 -24.19
CA SER A 1 -4.05 -4.65 -24.36
C SER A 1 -3.49 -4.08 -23.06
N VAL A 2 -2.57 -3.11 -23.13
CA VAL A 2 -1.97 -2.45 -21.96
C VAL A 2 -3.06 -1.90 -21.02
N LEU A 3 -4.06 -1.22 -21.58
CA LEU A 3 -5.21 -0.67 -20.83
C LEU A 3 -5.94 -1.74 -20.02
N SER A 4 -6.18 -2.91 -20.62
CA SER A 4 -6.90 -4.00 -19.96
C SER A 4 -6.10 -4.56 -18.79
N TYR A 5 -4.79 -4.80 -18.94
CA TYR A 5 -3.96 -5.30 -17.85
C TYR A 5 -3.85 -4.28 -16.71
N THR A 6 -3.60 -3.02 -17.03
CA THR A 6 -3.55 -1.93 -16.03
C THR A 6 -4.85 -1.81 -15.25
N PHE A 7 -6.00 -1.91 -15.92
CA PHE A 7 -7.31 -1.90 -15.28
C PHE A 7 -7.55 -3.15 -14.41
N LEU A 8 -7.23 -4.33 -14.93
CA LEU A 8 -7.43 -5.61 -14.23
C LEU A 8 -6.59 -5.71 -12.96
N PHE A 9 -5.39 -5.14 -12.93
CA PHE A 9 -4.58 -5.07 -11.71
C PHE A 9 -5.11 -4.04 -10.69
N GLY A 10 -5.84 -3.02 -11.16
CA GLY A 10 -6.54 -2.07 -10.29
C GLY A 10 -7.68 -2.67 -9.49
N ALA A 11 -8.39 -3.67 -10.03
CA ALA A 11 -9.54 -4.27 -9.35
C ALA A 11 -9.18 -5.04 -8.07
N PRO A 12 -8.22 -5.99 -8.07
CA PRO A 12 -7.70 -6.62 -6.85
C PRO A 12 -7.17 -5.61 -5.85
N TRP A 13 -6.48 -4.57 -6.31
CA TRP A 13 -6.04 -3.48 -5.44
C TRP A 13 -7.23 -2.78 -4.75
N GLY A 14 -8.34 -2.57 -5.45
CA GLY A 14 -9.59 -2.06 -4.86
C GLY A 14 -10.12 -2.95 -3.74
N SER A 15 -10.13 -4.28 -3.93
CA SER A 15 -10.45 -5.24 -2.86
C SER A 15 -9.44 -5.18 -1.70
N GLY A 16 -8.16 -4.97 -2.00
CA GLY A 16 -7.11 -4.71 -1.03
C GLY A 16 -7.40 -3.48 -0.16
N GLY A 17 -7.93 -2.41 -0.76
CA GLY A 17 -8.35 -1.19 -0.06
C GLY A 17 -9.57 -1.37 0.86
N LEU A 18 -10.54 -2.18 0.45
CA LEU A 18 -11.69 -2.52 1.32
C LEU A 18 -11.25 -3.31 2.55
N THR A 19 -10.37 -4.29 2.33
CA THR A 19 -9.83 -5.15 3.38
C THR A 19 -8.84 -4.41 4.28
N SER A 20 -8.09 -3.42 3.77
CA SER A 20 -7.17 -2.63 4.60
C SER A 20 -7.92 -1.83 5.67
N GLY A 21 -9.09 -1.27 5.34
CA GLY A 21 -9.94 -0.57 6.31
C GLY A 21 -10.39 -1.46 7.47
N LEU A 22 -10.71 -2.73 7.19
CA LEU A 22 -10.99 -3.73 8.22
C LEU A 22 -9.73 -4.10 9.01
N GLY A 23 -8.58 -4.21 8.34
CA GLY A 23 -7.29 -4.45 8.99
C GLY A 23 -6.94 -3.35 10.00
N PHE A 24 -7.07 -2.07 9.62
CA PHE A 24 -6.85 -0.95 10.54
C PHE A 24 -7.83 -0.96 11.71
N ARG A 25 -9.10 -1.31 11.47
CA ARG A 25 -10.11 -1.41 12.53
C ARG A 25 -9.79 -2.51 13.55
N TYR A 26 -9.27 -3.66 13.11
CA TYR A 26 -9.04 -4.81 13.99
C TYR A 26 -7.65 -4.85 14.62
N LEU A 27 -6.66 -4.18 14.03
CA LEU A 27 -5.27 -4.19 14.50
C LEU A 27 -4.81 -2.84 15.06
N GLY A 28 -5.49 -1.75 14.74
CA GLY A 28 -4.98 -0.39 14.93
C GLY A 28 -4.23 0.13 13.70
N VAL A 29 -4.09 1.45 13.60
CA VAL A 29 -3.51 2.13 12.44
C VAL A 29 -2.02 1.80 12.31
N ALA A 30 -1.25 1.81 13.39
CA ALA A 30 0.20 1.55 13.33
C ALA A 30 0.51 0.10 12.93
N LEU A 31 -0.08 -0.88 13.63
CA LEU A 31 0.15 -2.29 13.37
C LEU A 31 -0.40 -2.72 12.00
N GLY A 32 -1.64 -2.30 11.69
CA GLY A 32 -2.27 -2.61 10.41
C GLY A 32 -1.49 -2.04 9.23
N SER A 33 -1.08 -0.76 9.30
CA SER A 33 -0.31 -0.13 8.21
C SER A 33 1.04 -0.78 8.01
N SER A 34 1.76 -1.12 9.10
CA SER A 34 3.07 -1.76 9.00
C SER A 34 3.01 -3.12 8.31
N ILE A 35 2.01 -3.94 8.65
CA ILE A 35 1.84 -5.28 8.06
C ILE A 35 1.36 -5.16 6.60
N ILE A 36 0.30 -4.39 6.34
CA ILE A 36 -0.30 -4.28 5.00
C ILE A 36 0.71 -3.68 4.02
N LEU A 37 1.32 -2.55 4.38
CA LEU A 37 2.26 -1.85 3.50
C LEU A 37 3.60 -2.58 3.39
N GLY A 38 4.05 -3.24 4.46
CA GLY A 38 5.24 -4.11 4.42
C GLY A 38 5.05 -5.26 3.44
N LEU A 39 3.91 -5.97 3.50
CA LEU A 39 3.58 -7.03 2.54
C LEU A 39 3.39 -6.48 1.13
N THR A 40 2.76 -5.31 0.98
CA THR A 40 2.58 -4.63 -0.31
C THR A 40 3.93 -4.31 -0.96
N ALA A 41 4.89 -3.80 -0.18
CA ALA A 41 6.24 -3.53 -0.66
C ALA A 41 6.95 -4.83 -1.06
N VAL A 42 6.86 -5.88 -0.23
CA VAL A 42 7.50 -7.17 -0.47
C VAL A 42 6.96 -7.84 -1.74
N PHE A 43 5.65 -8.04 -1.81
CA PHE A 43 5.01 -8.70 -2.94
C PHE A 43 5.00 -7.83 -4.20
N GLY A 44 4.89 -6.51 -4.05
CA GLY A 44 4.96 -5.57 -5.17
C GLY A 44 6.32 -5.58 -5.86
N ALA A 45 7.40 -5.88 -5.13
CA ALA A 45 8.74 -6.05 -5.69
C ALA A 45 8.99 -7.48 -6.18
N LEU A 46 8.53 -8.50 -5.45
CA LEU A 46 8.87 -9.90 -5.72
C LEU A 46 8.06 -10.54 -6.85
N ILE A 47 6.74 -10.35 -6.84
CA ILE A 47 5.86 -11.06 -7.79
C ILE A 47 6.20 -10.66 -9.27
N PRO A 48 6.57 -9.41 -9.62
CA PRO A 48 6.92 -9.08 -11.02
C PRO A 48 8.12 -9.88 -11.50
N LEU A 49 9.11 -10.12 -10.63
CA LEU A 49 10.31 -10.90 -10.95
C LEU A 49 9.97 -12.35 -11.29
N PHE A 50 9.00 -12.94 -10.57
CA PHE A 50 8.47 -14.26 -10.89
C PHE A 50 7.65 -14.26 -12.18
N TYR A 51 6.83 -13.23 -12.40
CA TYR A 51 6.05 -13.12 -13.64
C TYR A 51 6.94 -13.06 -14.88
N TYR A 52 7.96 -12.19 -14.87
CA TYR A 52 8.88 -12.02 -16.01
C TYR A 52 9.86 -13.18 -16.20
N GLN A 53 10.02 -14.06 -15.21
CA GLN A 53 10.72 -15.34 -15.38
C GLN A 53 9.98 -16.27 -16.37
N TYR A 54 8.64 -16.30 -16.31
CA TYR A 54 7.81 -17.13 -17.19
C TYR A 54 7.34 -16.40 -18.45
N TYR A 55 7.26 -15.07 -18.40
CA TYR A 55 6.89 -14.20 -19.53
C TYR A 55 7.95 -13.13 -19.77
N PRO A 56 9.11 -13.48 -20.37
CA PRO A 56 10.22 -12.55 -20.54
C PRO A 56 9.84 -11.33 -21.38
N LYS A 57 10.19 -10.13 -20.92
CA LYS A 57 10.07 -8.86 -21.66
C LYS A 57 11.40 -8.13 -21.58
N ALA A 58 11.85 -7.53 -22.68
CA ALA A 58 13.08 -6.75 -22.73
C ALA A 58 13.04 -5.61 -21.68
N GLY A 59 14.14 -5.44 -20.93
CA GLY A 59 14.26 -4.42 -19.89
C GLY A 59 13.57 -4.74 -18.56
N LYS A 60 13.06 -5.97 -18.37
CA LYS A 60 12.50 -6.44 -17.10
C LYS A 60 13.41 -7.47 -16.45
N ASP A 61 13.61 -7.35 -15.14
CA ASP A 61 14.41 -8.31 -14.39
C ASP A 61 13.60 -9.57 -14.07
N THR A 62 14.28 -10.72 -14.05
CA THR A 62 13.69 -12.00 -13.67
C THR A 62 14.22 -12.43 -12.31
N ILE A 63 13.49 -13.30 -11.61
CA ILE A 63 13.93 -13.81 -10.31
C ILE A 63 15.30 -14.51 -10.40
N GLY A 64 15.58 -15.21 -11.51
CA GLY A 64 16.88 -15.85 -11.73
C GLY A 64 18.02 -14.83 -11.90
N ALA A 65 17.78 -13.74 -12.63
CA ALA A 65 18.75 -12.67 -12.81
C ALA A 65 19.04 -11.93 -11.49
N VAL A 66 17.99 -11.72 -10.68
CA VAL A 66 18.08 -11.09 -9.36
C VAL A 66 18.81 -11.98 -8.35
N ALA A 67 18.56 -13.29 -8.35
CA ALA A 67 19.25 -14.22 -7.47
C ALA A 67 20.75 -14.35 -7.80
N GLY A 68 21.10 -14.20 -9.07
CA GLY A 68 22.48 -14.26 -9.55
C GLY A 68 23.28 -12.96 -9.42
N SER A 69 22.65 -11.84 -9.06
CA SER A 69 23.31 -10.53 -8.98
C SER A 69 23.44 -10.03 -7.54
N SER A 70 24.53 -9.32 -7.24
CA SER A 70 24.76 -8.76 -5.90
C SER A 70 23.66 -7.76 -5.48
N TRP A 71 23.15 -6.96 -6.43
CA TRP A 71 22.06 -6.02 -6.20
C TRP A 71 20.75 -6.74 -5.87
N GLY A 72 20.46 -7.84 -6.58
CA GLY A 72 19.23 -8.59 -6.41
C GLY A 72 19.23 -9.47 -5.16
N GLN A 73 20.40 -9.99 -4.75
CA GLN A 73 20.57 -10.65 -3.45
C GLN A 73 20.26 -9.72 -2.28
N MET A 74 20.64 -8.43 -2.38
CA MET A 74 20.26 -7.43 -1.38
C MET A 74 18.74 -7.20 -1.35
N VAL A 75 18.09 -7.13 -2.51
CA VAL A 75 16.62 -7.08 -2.59
C VAL A 75 16.00 -8.28 -1.88
N LEU A 76 16.43 -9.51 -2.21
CA LEU A 76 15.93 -10.74 -1.59
C LEU A 76 16.16 -10.78 -0.07
N LEU A 77 17.33 -10.32 0.39
CA LEU A 77 17.65 -10.21 1.82
C LEU A 77 16.70 -9.23 2.52
N GLY A 78 16.46 -8.06 1.92
CA GLY A 78 15.51 -7.09 2.46
C GLY A 78 14.11 -7.68 2.57
N LEU A 79 13.63 -8.37 1.55
CA LEU A 79 12.32 -9.06 1.58
C LEU A 79 12.24 -10.08 2.73
N PHE A 80 13.30 -10.86 2.94
CA PHE A 80 13.39 -11.83 4.04
C PHE A 80 13.33 -11.15 5.42
N ILE A 81 14.09 -10.08 5.61
CA ILE A 81 14.05 -9.25 6.83
C ILE A 81 12.64 -8.69 7.05
N GLY A 82 11.96 -8.25 5.98
CA GLY A 82 10.61 -7.69 6.05
C GLY A 82 9.60 -8.70 6.56
N ILE A 83 9.67 -9.94 6.08
CA ILE A 83 8.83 -11.05 6.55
C ILE A 83 9.06 -11.32 8.05
N ILE A 84 10.32 -11.30 8.51
CA ILE A 84 10.65 -11.43 9.94
C ILE A 84 10.03 -10.29 10.75
N GLY A 85 10.15 -9.05 10.28
CA GLY A 85 9.56 -7.88 10.94
C GLY A 85 8.04 -7.98 11.05
N ILE A 86 7.36 -8.42 9.99
CA ILE A 86 5.91 -8.67 9.98
C ILE A 86 5.53 -9.77 10.96
N ALA A 87 6.29 -10.86 11.01
CA ALA A 87 6.05 -11.94 11.96
C ALA A 87 6.17 -11.46 13.41
N ILE A 88 7.19 -10.65 13.72
CA ILE A 88 7.39 -10.04 15.05
C ILE A 88 6.25 -9.07 15.40
N CYS A 89 5.81 -8.24 14.45
CA CYS A 89 4.64 -7.39 14.62
C CYS A 89 3.37 -8.21 14.91
N GLY A 90 3.17 -9.33 14.22
CA GLY A 90 2.07 -10.25 14.47
C GLY A 90 2.13 -10.87 15.88
N VAL A 91 3.32 -11.24 16.35
CA VAL A 91 3.54 -11.70 17.73
C VAL A 91 3.23 -10.59 18.73
N ALA A 92 3.67 -9.36 18.47
CA ALA A 92 3.37 -8.21 19.33
C ALA A 92 1.86 -7.92 19.40
N GLY A 93 1.14 -8.06 18.29
CA GLY A 93 -0.32 -7.99 18.26
C GLY A 93 -0.95 -9.04 19.18
N LYS A 94 -0.51 -10.31 19.10
CA LYS A 94 -1.00 -11.38 19.98
C LYS A 94 -0.65 -11.13 21.46
N MET A 95 0.48 -10.51 21.75
CA MET A 95 0.85 -10.12 23.11
C MET A 95 -0.01 -8.96 23.62
N LYS A 96 -0.35 -7.99 22.76
CA LYS A 96 -1.30 -6.90 23.09
C LYS A 96 -2.67 -7.47 23.49
N ASP A 97 -3.18 -8.47 22.76
CA ASP A 97 -4.44 -9.17 23.10
C ASP A 97 -4.42 -9.76 24.51
N LYS A 98 -3.29 -10.40 24.87
CA LYS A 98 -3.10 -11.00 26.19
C LYS A 98 -2.96 -9.97 27.30
N ASP A 99 -2.27 -8.86 27.02
CA ASP A 99 -2.04 -7.80 28.00
C ASP A 99 -3.32 -7.02 28.33
N LEU A 100 -4.18 -6.80 27.34
CA LEU A 100 -5.45 -6.06 27.53
C LEU A 100 -6.59 -6.96 28.02
N GLY A 101 -6.48 -8.28 27.83
CA GLY A 101 -7.53 -9.25 28.18
C GLY A 101 -8.81 -9.02 27.37
N SER A 102 -9.73 -9.99 27.42
CA SER A 102 -10.99 -9.94 26.66
C SER A 102 -12.02 -8.91 27.16
N ALA A 103 -11.62 -7.96 28.02
CA ALA A 103 -12.54 -7.09 28.78
C ALA A 103 -12.32 -5.58 28.64
N GLU A 104 -11.17 -5.09 28.16
CA GLU A 104 -11.04 -3.66 27.84
C GLU A 104 -11.38 -3.43 26.36
N LYS A 105 -12.63 -2.97 26.14
CA LYS A 105 -12.90 -2.15 24.96
C LYS A 105 -12.03 -0.90 25.10
N ASP A 106 -11.02 -0.76 24.25
CA ASP A 106 -10.28 0.51 24.10
C ASP A 106 -11.28 1.68 23.99
N ALA A 107 -10.86 2.88 24.38
CA ALA A 107 -11.69 4.10 24.44
C ALA A 107 -12.42 4.48 23.12
N SER A 108 -12.18 3.76 22.02
CA SER A 108 -12.83 3.87 20.71
C SER A 108 -13.97 2.86 20.47
N GLY A 109 -14.24 1.92 21.40
CA GLY A 109 -15.30 0.92 21.26
C GLY A 109 -15.08 -0.11 20.15
N THR A 110 -13.85 -0.27 19.65
CA THR A 110 -13.51 -1.22 18.59
C THR A 110 -13.31 -2.63 19.14
N GLU A 111 -13.99 -3.59 18.54
CA GLU A 111 -13.84 -5.02 18.85
C GLU A 111 -12.52 -5.51 18.22
N PHE A 112 -11.43 -5.47 19.00
CA PHE A 112 -10.14 -5.99 18.55
C PHE A 112 -10.25 -7.50 18.33
N LYS A 113 -10.23 -7.91 17.07
CA LYS A 113 -10.20 -9.33 16.64
C LYS A 113 -8.88 -9.60 15.96
N ILE A 114 -7.80 -9.67 16.73
CA ILE A 114 -6.43 -9.64 16.19
C ILE A 114 -6.16 -10.77 15.20
N GLY A 115 -6.68 -11.98 15.42
CA GLY A 115 -6.54 -13.08 14.47
C GLY A 115 -7.21 -12.79 13.11
N LEU A 116 -8.43 -12.26 13.13
CA LEU A 116 -9.13 -11.81 11.92
C LEU A 116 -8.44 -10.62 11.28
N GLY A 117 -8.00 -9.65 12.09
CA GLY A 117 -7.25 -8.48 11.64
C GLY A 117 -5.96 -8.87 10.92
N LEU A 118 -5.20 -9.83 11.44
CA LEU A 118 -3.97 -10.32 10.82
C LEU A 118 -4.25 -11.02 9.49
N PHE A 119 -5.26 -11.89 9.45
CA PHE A 119 -5.67 -12.56 8.21
C PHE A 119 -6.06 -11.54 7.13
N VAL A 120 -6.93 -10.59 7.48
CA VAL A 120 -7.39 -9.55 6.56
C VAL A 120 -6.26 -8.62 6.14
N ALA A 121 -5.32 -8.30 7.03
CA ALA A 121 -4.12 -7.51 6.71
C ALA A 121 -3.19 -8.24 5.73
N ILE A 122 -3.02 -9.56 5.85
CA ILE A 122 -2.22 -10.34 4.91
C ILE A 122 -2.86 -10.35 3.52
N VAL A 123 -4.15 -10.66 3.46
CA VAL A 123 -4.93 -10.64 2.20
C VAL A 123 -4.87 -9.25 1.57
N SER A 124 -5.07 -8.21 2.38
CA SER A 124 -5.00 -6.82 1.94
C SER A 124 -3.63 -6.47 1.36
N GLY A 125 -2.52 -6.86 2.01
CA GLY A 125 -1.17 -6.58 1.52
C GLY A 125 -0.87 -7.25 0.18
N ILE A 126 -1.27 -8.52 0.02
CA ILE A 126 -1.08 -9.25 -1.25
C ILE A 126 -1.90 -8.62 -2.38
N LEU A 127 -3.18 -8.32 -2.11
CA LEU A 127 -4.05 -7.67 -3.09
C LEU A 127 -3.60 -6.25 -3.42
N SER A 128 -3.09 -5.52 -2.43
CA SER A 128 -2.60 -4.16 -2.62
C SER A 128 -1.32 -4.11 -3.46
N ALA A 129 -0.51 -5.17 -3.43
CA ALA A 129 0.66 -5.29 -4.31
C ALA A 129 0.30 -5.22 -5.80
N CYS A 130 -0.93 -5.60 -6.19
CA CYS A 130 -1.40 -5.46 -7.57
C CYS A 130 -1.37 -4.02 -8.09
N PHE A 131 -1.35 -3.00 -7.21
CA PHE A 131 -1.15 -1.62 -7.66
C PHE A 131 0.20 -1.43 -8.35
N ALA A 132 1.27 -1.97 -7.77
CA ALA A 132 2.62 -1.91 -8.34
C ALA A 132 2.68 -2.59 -9.73
N PHE A 133 1.93 -3.68 -9.91
CA PHE A 133 1.75 -4.33 -11.21
C PHE A 133 1.01 -3.47 -12.21
N GLY A 134 -0.06 -2.81 -11.77
CA GLY A 134 -0.81 -1.87 -12.59
C GLY A 134 0.11 -0.77 -13.11
N ILE A 135 0.97 -0.23 -12.24
CA ILE A 135 1.97 0.79 -12.60
C ILE A 135 2.92 0.23 -13.65
N ASP A 136 3.53 -0.92 -13.37
CA ASP A 136 4.54 -1.52 -14.25
C ASP A 136 3.97 -1.91 -15.62
N SER A 137 2.73 -2.39 -15.64
CA SER A 137 1.99 -2.73 -16.87
C SER A 137 1.62 -1.49 -17.68
N GLY A 138 1.33 -0.37 -17.00
CA GLY A 138 0.94 0.89 -17.63
C GLY A 138 2.11 1.76 -18.09
N LYS A 139 3.37 1.38 -17.82
CA LYS A 139 4.56 2.16 -18.20
C LYS A 139 4.60 2.54 -19.68
N ASP A 140 4.15 1.65 -20.56
CA ASP A 140 4.10 1.92 -22.00
C ASP A 140 3.20 3.15 -22.31
N MET A 141 2.13 3.39 -21.54
CA MET A 141 1.31 4.61 -21.67
C MET A 141 2.02 5.85 -21.14
N ALA A 142 2.74 5.73 -20.02
CA ALA A 142 3.55 6.82 -19.47
C ALA A 142 4.65 7.24 -20.46
N HIS A 143 5.30 6.28 -21.12
CA HIS A 143 6.32 6.54 -22.15
C HIS A 143 5.74 7.30 -23.34
N VAL A 144 4.58 6.89 -23.88
CA VAL A 144 3.92 7.61 -24.97
C VAL A 144 3.57 9.04 -24.57
N ALA A 145 3.05 9.25 -23.36
CA ALA A 145 2.73 10.60 -22.86
C ALA A 145 3.99 11.45 -22.70
N ASN A 146 5.09 10.86 -22.24
CA ASN A 146 6.37 11.51 -22.08
C ASN A 146 7.01 11.88 -23.42
N GLU A 147 6.96 11.00 -24.42
CA GLU A 147 7.46 11.29 -25.76
C GLU A 147 6.68 12.44 -26.42
N ALA A 148 5.35 12.43 -26.29
CA ALA A 148 4.51 13.53 -26.77
C ALA A 148 4.84 14.86 -26.07
N TRP A 149 5.08 14.84 -24.75
CA TRP A 149 5.50 16.02 -24.00
C TRP A 149 6.86 16.54 -24.45
N LYS A 150 7.86 15.66 -24.61
CA LYS A 150 9.21 16.01 -25.06
C LYS A 150 9.21 16.60 -26.46
N ALA A 151 8.39 16.07 -27.37
CA ALA A 151 8.22 16.61 -28.70
C ALA A 151 7.66 18.05 -28.67
N ALA A 152 6.73 18.33 -27.75
CA ALA A 152 6.15 19.66 -27.57
C ALA A 152 7.03 20.63 -26.74
N ASN A 153 7.91 20.11 -25.88
CA ASN A 153 8.74 20.90 -24.95
C ASN A 153 10.23 20.50 -25.02
N PRO A 154 10.93 20.82 -26.11
CA PRO A 154 12.34 20.49 -26.25
C PRO A 154 13.19 21.09 -25.12
N GLY A 155 14.08 20.28 -24.54
CA GLY A 155 15.04 20.72 -23.52
C GLY A 155 14.49 20.84 -22.08
N GLN A 156 13.21 20.51 -21.84
CA GLN A 156 12.60 20.60 -20.49
C GLN A 156 12.66 19.30 -19.67
N GLY A 157 13.33 18.25 -20.16
CA GLY A 157 13.48 16.97 -19.46
C GLY A 157 12.27 16.03 -19.59
N GLU A 158 12.12 15.11 -18.64
CA GLU A 158 11.01 14.15 -18.58
C GLU A 158 9.69 14.83 -18.17
N PHE A 159 8.57 14.31 -18.66
CA PHE A 159 7.25 14.77 -18.26
C PHE A 159 6.95 14.40 -16.81
N LEU A 160 6.90 15.42 -15.95
CA LEU A 160 6.73 15.26 -14.51
C LEU A 160 5.46 14.48 -14.11
N TYR A 161 4.42 14.49 -14.96
CA TYR A 161 3.13 13.87 -14.70
C TYR A 161 2.83 12.63 -15.54
N GLN A 162 3.83 12.04 -16.21
CA GLN A 162 3.66 10.89 -17.11
C GLN A 162 2.90 9.72 -16.47
N ASN A 163 3.15 9.46 -15.17
CA ASN A 163 2.54 8.36 -14.44
C ASN A 163 1.05 8.55 -14.14
N ASN A 164 0.53 9.78 -14.21
CA ASN A 164 -0.89 10.03 -13.96
C ASN A 164 -1.77 9.34 -15.00
N VAL A 165 -1.28 9.19 -16.24
CA VAL A 165 -1.97 8.44 -17.30
C VAL A 165 -2.20 6.99 -16.87
N THR A 166 -1.19 6.39 -16.25
CA THR A 166 -1.26 5.04 -15.70
C THR A 166 -2.20 4.97 -14.49
N TYR A 167 -2.08 5.91 -13.54
CA TYR A 167 -2.92 5.93 -12.34
C TYR A 167 -4.40 6.03 -12.64
N ILE A 168 -4.81 6.84 -13.64
CA ILE A 168 -6.22 6.95 -14.04
C ILE A 168 -6.80 5.56 -14.31
N ILE A 169 -6.11 4.74 -15.12
CA ILE A 169 -6.60 3.42 -15.54
C ILE A 169 -6.63 2.43 -14.36
N ILE A 170 -5.59 2.41 -13.52
CA ILE A 170 -5.55 1.53 -12.34
C ILE A 170 -6.69 1.90 -11.38
N MET A 171 -6.87 3.20 -11.14
CA MET A 171 -7.87 3.69 -10.21
C MET A 171 -9.29 3.45 -10.71
N TRP A 172 -9.53 3.40 -12.02
CA TRP A 172 -10.81 2.95 -12.57
C TRP A 172 -11.12 1.49 -12.20
N GLY A 173 -10.13 0.60 -12.23
CA GLY A 173 -10.29 -0.78 -11.77
C GLY A 173 -10.61 -0.84 -10.26
N GLY A 174 -9.89 -0.05 -9.46
CA GLY A 174 -10.14 0.05 -8.03
C GLY A 174 -11.51 0.65 -7.70
N LEU A 175 -11.93 1.68 -8.45
CA LEU A 175 -13.22 2.32 -8.36
C LEU A 175 -14.34 1.33 -8.64
N LEU A 176 -14.25 0.54 -9.71
CA LEU A 176 -15.27 -0.46 -10.04
C LEU A 176 -15.52 -1.40 -8.84
N THR A 177 -14.45 -1.93 -8.26
CA THR A 177 -14.54 -2.88 -7.16
C THR A 177 -15.14 -2.26 -5.91
N ASN A 178 -14.68 -1.07 -5.54
CA ASN A 178 -15.22 -0.32 -4.39
C ASN A 178 -16.68 0.08 -4.63
N PHE A 179 -17.00 0.56 -5.83
CA PHE A 179 -18.34 0.99 -6.20
C PHE A 179 -19.33 -0.17 -6.12
N VAL A 180 -19.02 -1.32 -6.73
CA VAL A 180 -19.87 -2.52 -6.67
C VAL A 180 -20.12 -2.93 -5.22
N TRP A 181 -19.07 -2.99 -4.39
CA TRP A 181 -19.22 -3.35 -2.99
C TRP A 181 -20.07 -2.35 -2.19
N CYS A 182 -19.82 -1.05 -2.36
CA CYS A 182 -20.61 0.01 -1.73
C CYS A 182 -22.08 -0.05 -2.15
N MET A 183 -22.37 -0.29 -3.43
CA MET A 183 -23.74 -0.43 -3.92
C MET A 183 -24.42 -1.66 -3.30
N VAL A 184 -23.74 -2.80 -3.25
CA VAL A 184 -24.25 -4.02 -2.58
C VAL A 184 -24.56 -3.74 -1.11
N LEU A 185 -23.66 -3.07 -0.38
CA LEU A 185 -23.89 -2.71 1.02
C LEU A 185 -25.05 -1.73 1.18
N ASN A 186 -25.16 -0.74 0.30
CA ASN A 186 -26.27 0.22 0.33
C ASN A 186 -27.63 -0.46 0.12
N PHE A 187 -27.71 -1.43 -0.80
CA PHE A 187 -28.93 -2.23 -0.99
C PHE A 187 -29.25 -3.09 0.24
N ARG A 188 -28.25 -3.80 0.78
CA ARG A 188 -28.42 -4.70 1.92
C ARG A 188 -28.80 -3.95 3.21
N ASN A 189 -28.19 -2.80 3.44
CA ASN A 189 -28.38 -2.01 4.66
C ASN A 189 -29.51 -0.96 4.52
N LYS A 190 -30.14 -0.85 3.34
CA LYS A 190 -31.19 0.13 3.02
C LYS A 190 -30.78 1.59 3.26
N SER A 191 -29.49 1.90 3.16
CA SER A 191 -28.91 3.22 3.43
C SER A 191 -28.98 4.19 2.24
N PHE A 192 -29.65 3.84 1.14
CA PHE A 192 -29.85 4.78 0.02
C PHE A 192 -30.61 6.04 0.43
N VAL A 193 -31.48 5.93 1.45
CA VAL A 193 -32.26 7.06 1.97
C VAL A 193 -31.35 8.11 2.62
N ASP A 194 -30.18 7.72 3.12
CA ASP A 194 -29.26 8.62 3.83
C ASP A 194 -28.66 9.68 2.90
N TYR A 195 -28.48 9.38 1.61
CA TYR A 195 -27.99 10.34 0.62
C TYR A 195 -28.97 11.51 0.35
N GLY A 196 -30.25 11.33 0.68
CA GLY A 196 -31.31 12.33 0.55
C GLY A 196 -31.78 12.91 1.89
N ASN A 197 -31.17 12.51 3.01
CA ASN A 197 -31.62 12.88 4.34
C ASN A 197 -31.28 14.35 4.66
N LYS A 198 -32.29 15.22 4.50
CA LYS A 198 -32.18 16.67 4.74
C LYS A 198 -31.89 17.06 6.19
N ASN A 199 -32.04 16.13 7.14
CA ASN A 199 -31.70 16.36 8.54
C ASN A 199 -30.19 16.25 8.81
N THR A 200 -29.41 15.88 7.79
CA THR A 200 -27.95 15.76 7.88
C THR A 200 -27.25 16.80 6.99
N PRO A 201 -26.04 17.25 7.33
CA PRO A 201 -25.32 18.26 6.53
C PRO A 201 -24.70 17.64 5.27
N LEU A 202 -25.54 17.27 4.29
CA LEU A 202 -25.16 16.53 3.08
C LEU A 202 -24.01 17.18 2.30
N LEU A 203 -24.07 18.50 2.05
CA LEU A 203 -23.01 19.19 1.32
C LEU A 203 -21.65 19.10 2.04
N LYS A 204 -21.65 19.27 3.38
CA LYS A 204 -20.41 19.13 4.16
C LYS A 204 -19.88 17.71 4.07
N ASN A 205 -20.75 16.69 4.18
CA ASN A 205 -20.35 15.29 4.07
C ASN A 205 -19.74 14.97 2.71
N TYR A 206 -20.32 15.49 1.61
CA TYR A 206 -19.78 15.32 0.27
C TYR A 206 -18.44 16.02 0.10
N ILE A 207 -18.30 17.26 0.60
CA ILE A 207 -17.03 17.99 0.57
C ILE A 207 -15.96 17.24 1.38
N PHE A 208 -16.25 16.80 2.60
CA PHE A 208 -15.31 16.04 3.42
C PHE A 208 -14.91 14.71 2.77
N SER A 209 -15.85 14.02 2.13
CA SER A 209 -15.56 12.78 1.39
C SER A 209 -14.66 13.05 0.18
N ALA A 210 -14.93 14.10 -0.58
CA ALA A 210 -14.11 14.52 -1.72
C ALA A 210 -12.71 14.96 -1.27
N LEU A 211 -12.60 15.70 -0.17
CA LEU A 211 -11.32 16.10 0.43
C LEU A 211 -10.52 14.87 0.86
N ALA A 212 -11.14 13.94 1.60
CA ALA A 212 -10.46 12.72 2.04
C ALA A 212 -9.92 11.91 0.86
N GLY A 213 -10.72 11.72 -0.20
CA GLY A 213 -10.29 11.03 -1.42
C GLY A 213 -9.17 11.78 -2.17
N THR A 214 -9.28 13.11 -2.26
CA THR A 214 -8.27 13.95 -2.94
C THR A 214 -6.95 13.94 -2.18
N THR A 215 -6.97 14.12 -0.86
CA THR A 215 -5.78 14.05 -0.01
C THR A 215 -5.15 12.67 -0.07
N TRP A 216 -5.96 11.61 -0.11
CA TRP A 216 -5.46 10.26 -0.29
C TRP A 216 -4.86 10.04 -1.68
N PHE A 217 -5.37 10.67 -2.76
CA PHE A 217 -4.75 10.56 -4.08
C PHE A 217 -3.44 11.36 -4.19
N MET A 218 -3.36 12.51 -3.50
CA MET A 218 -2.18 13.38 -3.54
C MET A 218 -0.88 12.63 -3.23
N GLN A 219 -0.89 11.62 -2.35
CA GLN A 219 0.30 10.80 -2.11
C GLN A 219 0.82 10.11 -3.39
N PHE A 220 -0.05 9.60 -4.27
CA PHE A 220 0.36 8.99 -5.54
C PHE A 220 0.78 10.02 -6.58
N PHE A 221 0.13 11.19 -6.57
CA PHE A 221 0.51 12.32 -7.41
C PHE A 221 1.94 12.77 -7.10
N PHE A 222 2.27 13.02 -5.83
CA PHE A 222 3.63 13.39 -5.41
C PHE A 222 4.64 12.26 -5.61
N TYR A 223 4.24 11.00 -5.38
CA TYR A 223 5.06 9.83 -5.69
C TYR A 223 5.42 9.77 -7.19
N GLY A 224 4.44 9.96 -8.10
CA GLY A 224 4.68 9.93 -9.54
C GLY A 224 5.63 11.04 -10.01
N MET A 225 5.55 12.22 -9.41
CA MET A 225 6.50 13.31 -9.65
C MET A 225 7.91 12.97 -9.16
N GLY A 226 8.02 12.37 -7.97
CA GLY A 226 9.29 11.92 -7.40
C GLY A 226 9.95 10.85 -8.26
N GLU A 227 9.18 9.86 -8.72
CA GLU A 227 9.67 8.79 -9.60
C GLU A 227 10.18 9.34 -10.93
N SER A 228 9.45 10.28 -11.54
CA SER A 228 9.86 10.91 -12.81
C SER A 228 11.18 11.68 -12.69
N ARG A 229 11.51 12.20 -11.51
CA ARG A 229 12.80 12.87 -11.25
C ARG A 229 13.93 11.91 -10.90
N LEU A 230 13.63 10.84 -10.16
CA LEU A 230 14.63 9.86 -9.72
C LEU A 230 15.02 8.89 -10.84
N GLY A 231 14.14 8.63 -11.80
CA GLY A 231 14.39 7.70 -12.91
C GLY A 231 14.48 6.22 -12.48
N ASN A 232 14.28 5.90 -11.19
CA ASN A 232 14.35 4.56 -10.63
C ASN A 232 13.05 4.22 -9.88
N GLY A 233 12.10 3.63 -10.61
CA GLY A 233 10.79 3.23 -10.09
C GLY A 233 10.80 2.36 -8.84
N PRO A 234 11.60 1.27 -8.80
CA PRO A 234 11.74 0.41 -7.62
C PRO A 234 12.17 1.17 -6.35
N SER A 235 13.19 2.02 -6.45
CA SER A 235 13.68 2.83 -5.32
C SER A 235 12.65 3.84 -4.85
N SER A 236 11.94 4.51 -5.77
CA SER A 236 10.87 5.45 -5.44
C SER A 236 9.70 4.76 -4.72
N TRP A 237 9.31 3.55 -5.16
CA TRP A 237 8.20 2.80 -4.55
C TRP A 237 8.50 2.42 -3.10
N ILE A 238 9.72 1.96 -2.84
CA ILE A 238 10.16 1.60 -1.50
C ILE A 238 10.19 2.83 -0.60
N LEU A 239 10.81 3.93 -1.06
CA LEU A 239 10.87 5.18 -0.28
C LEU A 239 9.46 5.65 0.11
N HIS A 240 8.52 5.60 -0.84
CA HIS A 240 7.12 5.94 -0.64
C HIS A 240 6.47 5.09 0.47
N MET A 241 6.50 3.76 0.34
CA MET A 241 5.92 2.84 1.33
C MET A 241 6.52 3.04 2.73
N SER A 242 7.82 3.30 2.79
CA SER A 242 8.58 3.43 4.03
C SER A 242 8.23 4.70 4.79
N PHE A 243 8.07 5.80 4.06
CA PHE A 243 7.62 7.05 4.64
C PHE A 243 6.21 6.92 5.21
N ILE A 244 5.31 6.22 4.50
CA ILE A 244 3.95 5.96 5.01
C ILE A 244 4.02 5.12 6.29
N ILE A 245 4.82 4.06 6.33
CA ILE A 245 4.98 3.21 7.53
C ILE A 245 5.49 4.05 8.71
N LEU A 246 6.49 4.90 8.50
CA LEU A 246 7.04 5.76 9.55
C LEU A 246 5.97 6.71 10.11
N VAL A 247 5.26 7.43 9.24
CA VAL A 247 4.23 8.40 9.63
C VAL A 247 3.04 7.70 10.30
N ALA A 248 2.62 6.53 9.81
CA ALA A 248 1.53 5.76 10.41
C ALA A 248 1.89 5.29 11.83
N ASN A 249 3.13 4.85 12.05
CA ASN A 249 3.60 4.47 13.38
C ASN A 249 3.70 5.66 14.33
N LEU A 250 4.16 6.82 13.85
CA LEU A 250 4.15 8.06 14.63
C LEU A 250 2.73 8.42 15.08
N TRP A 251 1.75 8.34 14.18
CA TRP A 251 0.34 8.55 14.53
C TRP A 251 -0.19 7.53 15.54
N GLY A 252 0.16 6.25 15.42
CA GLY A 252 -0.25 5.25 16.41
C GLY A 252 0.31 5.52 17.81
N LEU A 253 1.51 6.10 17.92
CA LEU A 253 2.05 6.58 19.20
C LEU A 253 1.30 7.79 19.73
N ILE A 254 1.00 8.78 18.88
CA ILE A 254 0.23 9.99 19.23
C ILE A 254 -1.19 9.62 19.70
N LEU A 255 -1.84 8.70 19.00
CA LEU A 255 -3.17 8.18 19.31
C LEU A 255 -3.19 7.24 20.52
N LYS A 256 -2.03 6.96 21.12
CA LYS A 256 -1.86 6.09 22.30
C LYS A 256 -2.43 4.69 22.07
N GLU A 257 -2.29 4.15 20.86
CA GLU A 257 -2.80 2.81 20.49
C GLU A 257 -2.21 1.66 21.33
N TRP A 258 -1.08 1.92 22.00
CA TRP A 258 -0.36 0.95 22.82
C TRP A 258 -0.50 1.23 24.32
N LYS A 259 -1.43 2.09 24.73
CA LYS A 259 -1.71 2.32 26.15
C LYS A 259 -2.27 1.03 26.78
N GLY A 260 -1.78 0.67 27.96
CA GLY A 260 -2.24 -0.52 28.70
C GLY A 260 -1.46 -1.80 28.40
N VAL A 261 -0.58 -1.82 27.40
CA VAL A 261 0.26 -3.00 27.11
C VAL A 261 1.52 -3.03 27.99
N SER A 262 2.05 -4.23 28.22
CA SER A 262 3.30 -4.41 28.95
C SER A 262 4.48 -3.78 28.20
N LYS A 263 5.52 -3.37 28.94
CA LYS A 263 6.76 -2.85 28.35
C LYS A 263 7.39 -3.84 27.36
N LYS A 264 7.21 -5.15 27.60
CA LYS A 264 7.69 -6.22 26.72
C LYS A 264 6.93 -6.22 25.38
N THR A 265 5.61 -6.13 25.41
CA THR A 265 4.77 -6.04 24.19
C THR A 265 5.11 -4.80 23.38
N PHE A 266 5.23 -3.65 24.04
CA PHE A 266 5.61 -2.41 23.39
C PHE A 266 7.01 -2.50 22.76
N GLY A 267 7.99 -3.06 23.48
CA GLY A 267 9.33 -3.30 22.92
C GLY A 267 9.32 -4.25 21.72
N THR A 268 8.44 -5.26 21.73
CA THR A 268 8.32 -6.24 20.63
C THR A 268 7.77 -5.59 19.36
N VAL A 269 6.73 -4.75 19.46
CA VAL A 269 6.22 -4.05 18.27
C VAL A 269 7.24 -3.06 17.74
N VAL A 270 7.91 -2.30 18.60
CA VAL A 270 8.96 -1.35 18.19
C VAL A 270 10.09 -2.09 17.47
N ALA A 271 10.52 -3.24 17.98
CA ALA A 271 11.51 -4.08 17.30
C ALA A 271 11.02 -4.55 15.92
N GLY A 272 9.78 -5.01 15.80
CA GLY A 272 9.19 -5.41 14.53
C GLY A 272 9.14 -4.26 13.50
N ILE A 273 8.73 -3.06 13.92
CA ILE A 273 8.70 -1.87 13.08
C ILE A 273 10.11 -1.49 12.62
N ILE A 274 11.09 -1.47 13.53
CA ILE A 274 12.50 -1.19 13.20
C ILE A 274 13.01 -2.20 12.17
N ILE A 275 12.71 -3.49 12.32
CA ILE A 275 13.10 -4.53 11.37
C ILE A 275 12.46 -4.30 9.99
N ILE A 276 11.19 -3.90 9.92
CA ILE A 276 10.52 -3.56 8.65
C ILE A 276 11.21 -2.35 8.00
N LEU A 277 11.58 -1.33 8.77
CA LEU A 277 12.31 -0.15 8.28
C LEU A 277 13.72 -0.53 7.78
N VAL A 278 14.43 -1.43 8.48
CA VAL A 278 15.73 -1.96 8.02
C VAL A 278 15.57 -2.74 6.72
N SER A 279 14.56 -3.61 6.63
CA SER A 279 14.21 -4.34 5.41
C SER A 279 14.08 -3.40 4.22
N VAL A 280 13.27 -2.36 4.37
CA VAL A 280 13.09 -1.29 3.40
C VAL A 280 14.43 -0.69 2.93
N LEU A 281 15.33 -0.37 3.86
CA LEU A 281 16.59 0.29 3.55
C LEU A 281 17.52 -0.67 2.80
N VAL A 282 17.50 -1.95 3.15
CA VAL A 282 18.25 -3.01 2.46
C VAL A 282 17.74 -3.20 1.02
N VAL A 283 16.42 -3.25 0.81
CA VAL A 283 15.85 -3.32 -0.56
C VAL A 283 16.20 -2.06 -1.36
N GLY A 284 16.07 -0.88 -0.74
CA GLY A 284 16.43 0.40 -1.37
C GLY A 284 17.90 0.46 -1.76
N TYR A 285 18.80 0.01 -0.88
CA TYR A 285 20.23 -0.09 -1.16
C TYR A 285 20.51 -1.05 -2.33
N GLY A 286 19.89 -2.23 -2.33
CA GLY A 286 19.97 -3.18 -3.45
C GLY A 286 19.59 -2.55 -4.78
N ASN A 287 18.49 -1.80 -4.84
CA ASN A 287 18.08 -1.10 -6.06
C ASN A 287 18.98 0.10 -6.44
N SER A 288 19.76 0.65 -5.51
CA SER A 288 20.68 1.76 -5.77
C SER A 288 22.01 1.33 -6.38
N ILE A 289 22.40 0.08 -6.16
CA ILE A 289 23.65 -0.51 -6.69
C ILE A 289 23.41 -1.35 -7.96
N LYS A 290 22.20 -1.28 -8.52
CA LYS A 290 21.82 -1.86 -9.81
C LYS A 290 22.33 -0.98 -10.95
#